data_AF-A0A349TE89-F1
#
_entry.id   AF-A0A349TE89-F1
#
_cell.length_a   1.000
_cell.length_b   1.000
_cell.length_c   1.000
_cell.angle_alpha   90.00
_cell.angle_beta   90.00
_cell.angle_gamma   90.00
#
_symmetry.space_group_name_H-M   'P 1'
#
loop_
_entity.id
_entity.type
_entity.pdbx_description
1 polymer ?
#
loop_
_entity_poly.entity_id
_entity_poly.type
_entity_poly.pdbx_seq_one_letter_code
_entity_poly.pdbx_strand_id
1 'polypeptide(L)'
;MRLFSFTLAIAAAGLLTASCSNQGASQSGDKTSQLAGRVDAGVVYYSLETVADGLDHPWSLAFLPEGGMLVSQRTGELLLIGRNGSK
;
A
#
# COMPACT_ATOMS: atom_id res chain seq x y z
N MET A 1 52.34 37.10 -19.28
CA MET A 1 51.16 37.80 -18.73
C MET A 1 49.86 37.31 -19.38
N ARG A 2 49.60 35.98 -19.45
CA ARG A 2 48.33 35.39 -19.93
C ARG A 2 47.98 34.03 -19.28
N LEU A 3 48.78 33.57 -18.31
CA LEU A 3 48.60 32.25 -17.67
C LEU A 3 47.89 32.31 -16.31
N PHE A 4 47.95 33.45 -15.60
CA PHE A 4 47.28 33.62 -14.29
C PHE A 4 45.78 33.95 -14.39
N SER A 5 45.30 34.45 -15.53
CA SER A 5 43.86 34.72 -15.73
C SER A 5 43.04 33.46 -15.97
N PHE A 6 43.67 32.36 -16.42
CA PHE A 6 42.96 31.11 -16.72
C PHE A 6 42.66 30.28 -15.46
N THR A 7 43.51 30.36 -14.43
CA THR A 7 43.32 29.65 -13.17
C THR A 7 42.24 30.28 -12.29
N LEU A 8 42.03 31.60 -12.36
CA LEU A 8 40.97 32.28 -11.58
C LEU A 8 39.56 31.98 -12.12
N ALA A 9 39.43 31.72 -13.43
CA ALA A 9 38.13 31.43 -14.06
C ALA A 9 37.59 30.04 -13.68
N ILE A 10 38.46 29.05 -13.47
CA ILE A 10 38.05 27.67 -13.16
C ILE A 10 37.53 27.56 -11.71
N ALA A 11 38.08 28.34 -10.78
CA ALA A 11 37.63 28.33 -9.38
C ALA A 11 36.21 28.90 -9.22
N ALA A 12 35.83 29.92 -10.00
CA ALA A 12 34.49 30.53 -9.95
C ALA A 12 33.41 29.63 -10.56
N ALA A 13 33.73 28.86 -11.61
CA ALA A 13 32.78 27.96 -12.26
C ALA A 13 32.41 26.75 -11.38
N GLY A 14 33.33 26.26 -10.54
CA GLY A 14 33.08 25.12 -9.66
C GLY A 14 32.12 25.41 -8.48
N LEU A 15 32.05 26.67 -8.02
CA LEU A 15 31.16 27.04 -6.92
C LEU A 15 29.70 27.27 -7.35
N LEU A 16 29.42 27.53 -8.63
CA LEU A 16 28.08 27.85 -9.11
C LEU A 16 27.19 26.61 -9.37
N THR A 17 27.76 25.44 -9.63
CA THR A 17 26.97 24.23 -9.94
C THR A 17 26.48 23.46 -8.72
N ALA A 18 26.98 23.76 -7.51
CA ALA A 18 26.53 23.10 -6.27
C ALA A 18 25.22 23.66 -5.71
N SER A 19 24.72 24.78 -6.27
CA SER A 19 23.57 25.50 -5.70
C SER A 19 22.20 24.83 -5.97
N CYS A 20 22.13 23.79 -6.78
CA CYS A 20 20.89 23.03 -7.02
C CYS A 20 20.73 21.80 -6.10
N SER A 21 21.33 21.81 -4.91
CA SER A 21 20.98 20.82 -3.89
C SER A 21 19.62 21.18 -3.31
N ASN A 22 18.59 20.45 -3.74
CA ASN A 22 17.21 20.62 -3.30
C ASN A 22 17.09 20.22 -1.81
N GLN A 23 17.26 21.21 -0.91
CA GLN A 23 17.24 21.06 0.56
C GLN A 23 15.85 20.72 1.14
N GLY A 24 14.88 20.29 0.31
CA GLY A 24 13.48 20.05 0.71
C GLY A 24 13.19 18.67 1.30
N ALA A 25 14.11 17.70 1.19
CA ALA A 25 13.93 16.39 1.81
C ALA A 25 14.60 16.36 3.20
N SER A 26 13.86 16.79 4.23
CA SER A 26 14.24 16.51 5.62
C SER A 26 14.19 15.01 5.87
N GLN A 27 15.34 14.34 5.82
CA GLN A 27 15.46 12.93 6.26
C GLN A 27 15.45 12.81 7.79
N SER A 28 15.50 13.93 8.53
CA SER A 28 15.56 13.97 9.99
C SER A 28 14.20 13.96 10.67
N GLY A 29 13.12 13.70 9.91
CA GLY A 29 11.84 13.38 10.52
C GLY A 29 11.88 11.95 11.04
N ASP A 30 11.99 11.78 12.36
CA ASP A 30 11.70 10.51 13.01
C ASP A 30 10.28 10.11 12.61
N LYS A 31 10.15 9.11 11.73
CA LYS A 31 8.85 8.55 11.41
C LYS A 31 8.38 7.85 12.68
N THR A 32 7.38 8.41 13.35
CA THR A 32 6.70 7.84 14.54
C THR A 32 5.99 6.49 14.27
N SER A 33 6.33 5.80 13.17
CA SER A 33 5.93 4.43 12.86
C SER A 33 7.05 3.43 13.16
N GLN A 34 7.85 3.69 14.19
CA GLN A 34 8.65 2.65 14.83
C GLN A 34 7.78 2.13 15.96
N LEU A 35 7.20 0.95 15.75
CA LEU A 35 6.12 0.42 16.56
C LEU A 35 6.62 0.12 17.96
N ALA A 36 6.30 1.02 18.89
CA ALA A 36 6.20 0.68 20.30
C ALA A 36 5.09 -0.37 20.44
N GLY A 37 5.45 -1.66 20.30
CA GLY A 37 4.53 -2.79 20.47
C GLY A 37 4.19 -3.60 19.22
N ARG A 38 5.11 -3.78 18.24
CA ARG A 38 4.93 -4.86 17.26
C ARG A 38 4.95 -6.21 18.01
N VAL A 39 3.78 -6.79 18.20
CA VAL A 39 3.66 -8.22 18.51
C VAL A 39 3.94 -8.95 17.20
N ASP A 40 5.01 -9.73 17.17
CA ASP A 40 5.25 -10.64 16.05
C ASP A 40 4.05 -11.57 15.94
N ALA A 41 3.36 -11.54 14.79
CA ALA A 41 2.30 -12.48 14.53
C ALA A 41 2.93 -13.88 14.48
N GLY A 42 2.56 -14.74 15.43
CA GLY A 42 2.89 -16.15 15.37
C GLY A 42 2.31 -16.78 14.10
N VAL A 43 2.92 -17.88 13.64
CA VAL A 43 2.40 -18.63 12.49
C VAL A 43 1.01 -19.18 12.84
N VAL A 44 -0.01 -18.79 12.07
CA VAL A 44 -1.37 -19.34 12.14
C VAL A 44 -1.59 -20.24 10.93
N TYR A 45 -1.95 -21.50 11.17
CA TYR A 45 -2.34 -22.44 10.12
C TYR A 45 -3.85 -22.31 9.88
N TYR A 46 -4.24 -22.08 8.62
CA TYR A 46 -5.64 -22.07 8.18
C TYR A 46 -5.78 -22.80 6.85
N SER A 47 -6.95 -23.38 6.62
CA SER A 47 -7.35 -23.95 5.34
C SER A 47 -8.35 -23.01 4.67
N LEU A 48 -8.30 -22.92 3.34
CA LEU A 48 -9.25 -22.14 2.57
C LEU A 48 -10.16 -23.10 1.80
N GLU A 49 -11.46 -22.83 1.84
CA GLU A 49 -12.46 -23.56 1.09
C GLU A 49 -13.33 -22.58 0.30
N THR A 50 -13.60 -22.91 -0.96
CA THR A 50 -14.54 -22.14 -1.78
C THR A 50 -15.96 -22.56 -1.44
N VAL A 51 -16.71 -21.65 -0.81
CA VAL A 51 -18.11 -21.89 -0.41
C VAL A 51 -19.13 -21.56 -1.50
N ALA A 52 -18.78 -20.68 -2.44
CA ALA A 52 -19.54 -20.33 -3.63
C ALA A 52 -18.59 -19.71 -4.67
N ASP A 53 -18.84 -19.95 -5.94
CA ASP A 53 -18.07 -19.40 -7.07
C ASP A 53 -18.98 -18.60 -8.02
N GLY A 54 -18.42 -18.02 -9.08
CA GLY A 54 -19.20 -17.39 -10.15
C GLY A 54 -20.14 -16.25 -9.68
N LEU A 55 -19.70 -15.45 -8.71
CA LEU A 55 -20.40 -14.25 -8.24
C LEU A 55 -19.87 -13.02 -8.98
N ASP A 56 -20.75 -12.11 -9.33
CA ASP A 56 -20.41 -10.85 -9.97
C ASP A 56 -20.07 -9.79 -8.92
N HIS A 57 -18.76 -9.63 -8.65
CA HIS A 57 -18.23 -8.64 -7.71
C HIS A 57 -18.98 -8.62 -6.36
N PRO A 58 -18.93 -9.70 -5.57
CA PRO A 58 -19.57 -9.75 -4.26
C PRO A 58 -19.00 -8.66 -3.35
N TRP A 59 -19.87 -7.91 -2.68
CA TRP A 59 -19.52 -6.72 -1.90
C TRP A 59 -19.56 -6.97 -0.40
N SER A 60 -20.61 -7.65 0.07
CA SER A 60 -20.80 -7.99 1.48
C SER A 60 -21.62 -9.27 1.62
N LEU A 61 -21.59 -9.87 2.80
CA LEU A 61 -22.41 -11.02 3.16
C LEU A 61 -22.98 -10.91 4.57
N ALA A 62 -24.10 -11.58 4.80
CA ALA A 62 -24.71 -11.76 6.11
C ALA A 62 -25.15 -13.23 6.28
N PHE A 63 -24.70 -13.87 7.36
CA PHE A 63 -25.13 -15.23 7.69
C PHE A 63 -26.58 -15.25 8.18
N LEU A 64 -27.29 -16.29 7.78
CA LEU A 64 -28.66 -16.54 8.21
C LEU A 64 -28.68 -17.57 9.35
N PRO A 65 -29.65 -17.51 10.28
CA PRO A 65 -29.74 -18.41 11.42
C PRO A 65 -29.80 -19.91 11.04
N GLU A 66 -30.36 -20.24 9.89
CA GLU A 66 -30.47 -21.61 9.37
C GLU A 66 -29.19 -22.12 8.66
N GLY A 67 -28.19 -21.25 8.50
CA GLY A 67 -26.85 -21.59 7.99
C GLY A 67 -26.55 -21.20 6.54
N GLY A 68 -27.49 -20.56 5.84
CA GLY A 68 -27.22 -19.91 4.55
C GLY A 68 -26.58 -18.53 4.72
N MET A 69 -26.45 -17.79 3.62
CA MET A 69 -26.01 -16.39 3.64
C MET A 69 -26.67 -15.56 2.53
N LEU A 70 -26.91 -14.29 2.82
CA LEU A 70 -27.22 -13.29 1.82
C LEU A 70 -25.93 -12.65 1.33
N VAL A 71 -25.77 -12.51 0.01
CA VAL A 71 -24.62 -11.87 -0.62
C VAL A 71 -25.10 -10.71 -1.47
N SER A 72 -24.62 -9.50 -1.17
CA SER A 72 -24.86 -8.34 -2.05
C SER A 72 -23.80 -8.27 -3.14
N GLN A 73 -24.22 -7.98 -4.37
CA GLN A 73 -23.35 -7.82 -5.53
C GLN A 73 -23.25 -6.35 -5.92
N ARG A 74 -22.15 -5.97 -6.56
CA ARG A 74 -21.94 -4.58 -7.04
C ARG A 74 -23.03 -4.10 -8.01
N THR A 75 -23.67 -5.03 -8.74
CA THR A 75 -24.79 -4.76 -9.64
C THR A 75 -26.05 -4.26 -8.91
N GLY A 76 -26.12 -4.40 -7.59
CA GLY A 76 -27.29 -4.12 -6.78
C GLY A 76 -28.17 -5.34 -6.51
N GLU A 77 -27.78 -6.52 -7.00
CA GLU A 77 -28.47 -7.78 -6.72
C GLU A 77 -28.16 -8.30 -5.31
N LEU A 78 -29.14 -8.98 -4.71
CA LEU A 78 -29.00 -9.68 -3.43
C LEU A 78 -29.28 -11.17 -3.65
N LEU A 79 -28.26 -12.01 -3.51
CA LEU A 79 -28.35 -13.46 -3.72
C LEU A 79 -28.46 -14.19 -2.39
N LEU A 80 -29.30 -15.23 -2.35
CA LEU A 80 -29.31 -16.22 -1.28
C LEU A 80 -28.38 -17.37 -1.66
N ILE A 81 -27.43 -17.69 -0.78
CA ILE A 81 -26.55 -18.85 -0.91
C ILE A 81 -26.88 -19.85 0.18
N GLY A 82 -27.25 -21.07 -0.22
CA GLY A 82 -27.54 -22.18 0.68
C GLY A 82 -26.29 -22.74 1.36
N ARG A 83 -26.48 -23.56 2.40
CA ARG A 83 -25.39 -24.19 3.18
C ARG A 83 -24.37 -24.97 2.35
N ASN A 84 -24.78 -25.49 1.19
CA ASN A 84 -23.96 -26.26 0.28
C ASN A 84 -23.40 -25.43 -0.89
N GLY A 85 -23.53 -24.11 -0.83
CA GLY A 85 -23.11 -23.21 -1.92
C GLY A 85 -24.12 -23.07 -3.06
N SER A 86 -25.33 -23.65 -2.95
CA SER A 86 -26.37 -23.50 -3.97
C SER A 86 -26.89 -22.07 -4.03
N LYS A 87 -27.19 -21.58 -5.24
CA LYS A 87 -27.77 -20.26 -5.50
C LYS A 87 -29.26 -20.38 -5.87
#